data_AF-A0A7W6IM43-F1
#
_entry.id   AF-A0A7W6IM43-F1
#
_cell.length_a   1.000
_cell.length_b   1.000
_cell.length_c   1.000
_cell.angle_alpha   90.00
_cell.angle_beta   90.00
_cell.angle_gamma   90.00
#
_symmetry.space_group_name_H-M   'P 1'
#
loop_
_entity.id
_entity.type
_entity.pdbx_description
1 polymer ?
#
loop_
_entity_poly.entity_id
_entity_poly.type
_entity_poly.pdbx_seq_one_letter_code
_entity_poly.pdbx_strand_id
1 'polypeptide(L)' 'MQKAATDPWVDPLVEHRVRETAYFPWEHAGRPDGQEQRHRVEALDLCLREMHIDGMLEKQADALPEGRS' A
#
# COMPACT_ATOMS: atom_id res chain seq x y z
N MET A 1 -8.42 -4.12 -21.97
CA MET A 1 -7.15 -3.41 -21.76
C MET A 1 -6.59 -3.90 -20.43
N GLN A 2 -5.57 -4.76 -20.43
CA GLN A 2 -4.91 -5.15 -19.18
C GLN A 2 -4.25 -3.89 -18.63
N LYS A 3 -4.74 -3.35 -17.52
CA LYS A 3 -4.00 -2.34 -16.75
C LYS A 3 -2.65 -2.99 -16.45
N ALA A 4 -1.58 -2.48 -17.04
CA ALA A 4 -0.24 -2.85 -16.60
C ALA A 4 -0.25 -2.64 -15.08
N ALA A 5 -0.07 -3.71 -14.31
CA ALA A 5 0.13 -3.58 -12.89
C ALA A 5 1.41 -2.75 -12.76
N THR A 6 1.25 -1.44 -12.50
CA THR A 6 2.39 -0.57 -12.26
C THR A 6 3.15 -1.23 -11.14
N ASP A 7 4.43 -1.53 -11.39
CA ASP A 7 5.24 -2.21 -10.40
C ASP A 7 5.22 -1.36 -9.12
N PRO A 8 4.76 -1.92 -7.99
CA PRO A 8 4.49 -1.14 -6.78
C PRO A 8 5.78 -0.58 -6.15
N TRP A 9 6.96 -1.03 -6.61
CA TRP A 9 8.25 -0.53 -6.16
C TRP A 9 8.70 0.74 -6.90
N VAL A 10 8.05 1.08 -8.01
CA VAL A 10 8.33 2.31 -8.80
C VAL A 10 7.09 3.18 -9.00
N ASP A 11 5.95 2.79 -8.45
CA ASP A 11 4.71 3.53 -8.56
C ASP A 11 4.76 4.80 -7.65
N PRO A 12 4.64 6.01 -8.23
CA PRO A 12 4.74 7.25 -7.48
C PRO A 12 3.58 7.46 -6.49
N LEU A 13 2.42 6.82 -6.71
CA LEU A 13 1.31 6.85 -5.76
C LEU A 13 1.63 5.97 -4.54
N VAL A 14 2.28 4.82 -4.75
CA VAL A 14 2.77 3.97 -3.66
C VAL A 14 3.85 4.71 -2.86
N GLU A 15 4.82 5.35 -3.51
CA GLU A 15 5.84 6.14 -2.81
C GLU A 15 5.20 7.25 -1.95
N HIS A 16 4.20 7.96 -2.50
CA HIS A 16 3.49 9.00 -1.76
C HIS A 16 2.77 8.44 -0.52
N ARG A 17 2.06 7.32 -0.65
CA ARG A 17 1.40 6.67 0.49
C ARG A 17 2.39 6.20 1.55
N VAL A 18 3.50 5.59 1.15
CA VAL A 18 4.55 5.17 2.10
C VAL A 18 5.11 6.35 2.87
N ARG A 19 5.32 7.49 2.21
CA ARG A 19 5.82 8.71 2.85
C ARG A 19 4.83 9.23 3.90
N GLU A 20 3.55 9.33 3.56
CA GLU A 20 2.50 9.78 4.48
C GLU A 20 2.36 8.81 5.67
N THR A 21 2.28 7.51 5.39
CA THR A 21 2.14 6.45 6.42
C THR A 21 3.35 6.39 7.35
N ALA A 22 4.57 6.64 6.84
CA ALA A 22 5.78 6.69 7.66
C ALA A 22 5.91 7.98 8.47
N TYR A 23 5.37 9.10 7.97
CA TYR A 23 5.56 10.42 8.56
C TYR A 23 4.92 10.53 9.95
N PHE A 24 3.67 10.09 10.11
CA PHE A 24 2.95 10.13 11.39
C PHE A 24 3.66 9.37 12.54
N PRO A 25 4.01 8.09 12.40
CA PRO A 25 4.70 7.34 13.46
C PRO A 25 6.12 7.86 13.72
N TRP A 26 6.84 8.33 12.68
CA TRP A 26 8.16 8.93 12.84
C TRP A 26 8.10 10.27 13.60
N GLU A 27 7.12 11.13 13.28
CA GLU A 27 6.89 12.38 13.99
C GLU A 27 6.46 12.13 15.43
N HIS A 28 5.53 11.19 15.66
CA HIS A 28 5.07 10.81 17.00
C HIS A 28 6.19 10.21 17.86
N ALA A 29 7.16 9.53 17.25
CA ALA A 29 8.37 9.04 17.93
C ALA A 29 9.38 10.16 18.27
N GLY A 30 9.09 11.42 17.92
CA GLY A 30 9.97 12.56 18.18
C GLY A 30 11.04 12.78 17.10
N ARG A 31 10.79 12.30 15.87
CA ARG A 31 11.72 12.37 14.73
C ARG A 31 13.11 11.81 15.06
N PRO A 32 13.19 10.56 15.53
CA PRO A 32 14.47 9.96 15.90
C PRO A 32 15.40 9.87 14.69
N ASP A 33 16.62 10.38 14.86
CA ASP A 33 17.65 10.38 13.84
C ASP A 33 18.10 8.95 13.52
N GLY A 34 18.31 8.65 12.24
CA GLY A 34 18.65 7.29 11.76
C GLY A 34 17.52 6.25 11.76
N GLN A 35 16.34 6.57 12.28
CA GLN A 35 15.18 5.67 12.32
C GLN A 35 14.16 5.93 11.20
N GLU A 36 14.32 7.02 10.43
CA GLU A 36 13.46 7.35 9.28
C GLU A 36 13.32 6.18 8.30
N GLN A 37 14.43 5.49 7.99
CA GLN A 37 14.41 4.35 7.08
C GLN A 37 13.62 3.16 7.64
N ARG A 38 13.63 2.94 8.95
CA ARG A 38 12.84 1.85 9.57
C ARG A 38 11.35 2.13 9.43
N HIS A 39 10.93 3.35 9.74
CA HIS A 39 9.54 3.77 9.59
C HIS A 39 9.08 3.74 8.12
N ARG A 40 9.95 4.10 7.15
CA ARG A 40 9.65 3.94 5.73
C ARG A 40 9.45 2.47 5.32
N VAL A 41 10.32 1.56 5.78
CA VAL A 41 10.20 0.13 5.46
C VAL A 41 8.94 -0.47 6.07
N GLU A 42 8.62 -0.12 7.32
CA GLU A 42 7.38 -0.54 7.97
C GLU A 42 6.13 -0.02 7.23
N ALA A 43 6.14 1.24 6.80
CA ALA A 43 5.06 1.82 6.01
C ALA A 43 4.92 1.17 4.62
N LEU A 44 6.03 0.81 3.99
CA LEU A 44 6.04 0.09 2.72
C LEU A 44 5.42 -1.30 2.83
N ASP A 45 5.77 -2.06 3.87
CA ASP A 45 5.16 -3.37 4.13
C ASP A 45 3.64 -3.25 4.36
N LEU A 46 3.20 -2.23 5.08
CA LEU A 46 1.77 -1.95 5.28
C LEU A 46 1.06 -1.67 3.94
N CYS A 47 1.59 -0.75 3.13
CA CYS A 47 0.98 -0.39 1.85
C CYS A 47 0.93 -1.58 0.87
N LEU A 48 1.98 -2.40 0.82
CA LEU A 48 1.98 -3.60 -0.03
C LEU A 48 0.94 -4.63 0.43
N ARG A 49 0.75 -4.81 1.74
CA ARG A 49 -0.29 -5.69 2.29
C ARG A 49 -1.69 -5.19 1.96
N GLU A 50 -1.94 -3.89 2.14
CA GLU A 50 -3.25 -3.28 1.80
C GLU A 50 -3.56 -3.46 0.32
N MET A 51 -2.62 -3.16 -0.58
CA MET A 51 -2.79 -3.38 -2.02
C MET A 51 -3.05 -4.84 -2.38
N HIS A 52 -2.38 -5.76 -1.71
CA HIS A 52 -2.60 -7.20 -1.92
C HIS A 52 -4.02 -7.60 -1.49
N ILE A 53 -4.48 -7.11 -0.34
CA ILE A 53 -5.83 -7.35 0.17
C ILE A 53 -6.87 -6.74 -0.77
N ASP A 54 -6.69 -5.49 -1.18
CA ASP A 54 -7.58 -4.80 -2.14
C ASP A 54 -7.70 -5.60 -3.44
N GLY A 55 -6.57 -6.04 -4.01
CA GLY A 55 -6.56 -6.88 -5.20
C GLY A 55 -7.20 -8.26 -5.02
N MET A 56 -7.12 -8.85 -3.82
CA MET A 56 -7.85 -10.07 -3.48
C MET A 56 -9.36 -9.82 -3.37
N LEU A 57 -9.76 -8.70 -2.76
CA LEU A 57 -11.17 -8.32 -2.62
C LEU A 57 -11.80 -8.02 -3.98
N GLU A 58 -11.10 -7.30 -4.87
CA GLU A 58 -11.55 -7.06 -6.25
C GLU A 58 -11.74 -8.37 -7.02
N LYS A 59 -10.80 -9.31 -6.91
CA LYS A 59 -10.94 -10.64 -7.53
C LYS A 59 -12.11 -11.44 -6.97
N GLN A 60 -12.37 -11.36 -5.67
CA GLN A 60 -13.53 -12.03 -5.08
C GLN A 60 -14.86 -11.38 -5.46
N ALA A 61 -14.89 -10.05 -5.64
CA ALA A 61 -16.06 -9.33 -6.13
C ALA A 61 -16.38 -9.68 -7.60
N ASP A 62 -15.34 -9.82 -8.45
CA ASP A 62 -15.49 -10.26 -9.85
C ASP A 62 -15.85 -11.75 -9.97
N ALA A 63 -15.39 -12.58 -9.03
CA ALA A 63 -15.67 -14.02 -8.99
C ALA A 63 -17.06 -14.37 -8.42
N LEU A 64 -17.80 -13.41 -7.87
CA LEU A 64 -19.21 -13.62 -7.53
C LEU A 64 -20.01 -13.67 -8.83
N PRO A 65 -20.61 -14.82 -9.22
CA PRO A 65 -21.51 -14.82 -10.36
C PRO A 65 -22.65 -13.87 -10.02
N GLU A 66 -22.85 -12.85 -10.85
CA GLU A 66 -24.03 -12.00 -10.80
C GLU A 66 -25.24 -12.93 -10.76
N GLY A 67 -25.82 -13.03 -9.55
CA GLY A 67 -26.97 -13.87 -9.29
C GLY A 67 -28.08 -13.39 -10.22
N ARG A 68 -28.35 -14.21 -11.22
CA ARG A 68 -29.51 -14.14 -12.09
C ARG A 68 -30.78 -13.81 -11.29
N SER A 69 -31.53 -12.88 -11.87
CA SER A 69 -33.00 -12.74 -11.90
C SER A 69 -33.68 -12.01 -10.75
#